data_AF-A0A3D3SSU8-F1
#
_entry.id   AF-A0A3D3SSU8-F1
#
_cell.length_a   1.000
_cell.length_b   1.000
_cell.length_c   1.000
_cell.angle_alpha   90.00
_cell.angle_beta   90.00
_cell.angle_gamma   90.00
#
_symmetry.space_group_name_H-M   'P 1'
#
loop_
_entity.id
_entity.type
_entity.pdbx_description
1 polymer ?
#
loop_
_entity_poly.entity_id
_entity_poly.type
_entity_poly.pdbx_seq_one_letter_code
_entity_poly.pdbx_strand_id
1 'polypeptide(L)'
;MKKTLLAIALGSALSLPSISPAISAELELSGNLGLVSDYRFRGISQTDKQMAVQGGFDLAHSSGFYAGTWASNVSQWANTGGSMELDIYAGFTGELPGGLGYDLGAIAYKYPGNTV
;
A
#
# COMPACT_ATOMS: atom_id res chain seq x y z
N MET A 1 12.50 0.42 29.33
CA MET A 1 12.23 -0.98 29.73
C MET A 1 12.11 -1.79 28.45
N LYS A 2 12.93 -2.83 28.32
CA LYS A 2 13.13 -3.64 27.10
C LYS A 2 11.84 -4.40 26.76
N LYS A 3 11.37 -4.34 25.51
CA LYS A 3 10.25 -5.17 25.03
C LYS A 3 10.74 -6.07 23.90
N THR A 4 10.47 -7.35 24.08
CA THR A 4 11.05 -8.51 23.41
C THR A 4 10.57 -8.66 21.97
N LEU A 5 11.46 -9.15 21.11
CA LEU A 5 11.25 -9.50 19.70
C LEU A 5 10.30 -10.71 19.58
N LEU A 6 9.35 -10.65 18.65
CA LEU A 6 8.64 -11.82 18.15
C LEU A 6 8.95 -11.96 16.65
N ALA A 7 9.71 -13.00 16.30
CA ALA A 7 10.03 -13.37 14.94
C ALA A 7 8.85 -14.12 14.30
N ILE A 8 8.38 -13.65 13.14
CA ILE A 8 7.50 -14.39 12.22
C ILE A 8 8.17 -14.39 10.85
N ALA A 9 8.05 -15.52 10.17
CA ALA A 9 8.93 -16.07 9.15
C ALA A 9 9.16 -15.22 7.88
N LEU A 10 10.34 -15.44 7.30
CA LEU A 10 10.83 -14.92 6.02
C LEU A 10 9.87 -15.21 4.86
N GLY A 11 9.30 -14.16 4.28
CA GLY A 11 9.15 -14.02 2.84
C GLY A 11 10.03 -12.86 2.43
N SER A 12 11.07 -13.11 1.63
CA SER A 12 12.00 -12.08 1.18
C SER A 12 11.30 -11.12 0.20
N ALA A 13 10.56 -10.15 0.73
CA ALA A 13 10.27 -8.91 0.02
C ALA A 13 11.57 -8.10 0.03
N LEU A 14 12.16 -7.89 -1.15
CA LEU A 14 13.24 -6.93 -1.28
C LEU A 14 12.60 -5.54 -1.17
N SER A 15 12.44 -5.04 0.05
CA SER A 15 11.96 -3.69 0.31
C SER A 15 13.07 -2.72 -0.10
N LEU A 16 12.93 -2.11 -1.28
CA LEU A 16 13.76 -0.98 -1.68
C LEU A 16 13.45 0.21 -0.75
N PRO A 17 14.45 1.06 -0.44
CA PRO A 17 14.24 2.24 0.38
C PRO A 17 13.20 3.17 -0.27
N SER A 18 12.22 3.61 0.52
CA SER A 18 11.26 4.63 0.10
C SER A 18 11.98 5.93 -0.22
N ILE A 19 11.63 6.57 -1.34
CA ILE A 19 12.16 7.89 -1.72
C ILE A 19 11.11 8.92 -1.31
N SER A 20 11.48 9.87 -0.44
CA SER A 20 10.61 10.96 0.03
C SER A 20 11.13 12.31 -0.46
N PRO A 21 10.62 12.86 -1.57
CA PRO A 21 10.88 14.24 -1.94
C PRO A 21 10.08 15.20 -1.03
N ALA A 22 10.77 16.06 -0.28
CA ALA A 22 10.12 17.11 0.51
C ALA A 22 9.50 18.17 -0.43
N ILE A 23 8.18 18.35 -0.37
CA ILE A 23 7.43 19.37 -1.14
C ILE A 23 7.19 20.64 -0.29
N SER A 24 6.94 20.47 1.01
CA SER A 24 6.85 21.53 2.03
C SER A 24 7.08 20.93 3.42
N ALA A 25 7.37 21.73 4.45
CA ALA A 25 7.48 21.26 5.84
C ALA A 25 6.19 20.59 6.35
N GLU A 26 5.05 20.91 5.74
CA GLU A 26 3.73 20.40 6.10
C GLU A 26 3.27 19.26 5.19
N LEU A 27 3.92 19.03 4.05
CA LEU A 27 3.48 18.08 3.03
C LEU A 27 4.64 17.17 2.61
N GLU A 28 4.51 15.89 2.94
CA GLU A 28 5.46 14.85 2.58
C GLU A 28 4.89 13.98 1.46
N LEU A 29 5.62 13.86 0.36
CA LEU A 29 5.36 12.87 -0.68
C LEU A 29 6.37 11.75 -0.52
N SER A 30 5.89 10.51 -0.50
CA SER A 30 6.74 9.32 -0.53
C SER A 30 6.26 8.33 -1.59
N GLY A 31 7.15 7.43 -2.00
CA GLY A 31 6.81 6.39 -2.96
C GLY A 31 7.55 5.10 -2.67
N ASN A 32 6.95 4.00 -3.13
CA ASN A 32 7.50 2.66 -2.97
C ASN A 32 7.38 1.86 -4.28
N LEU A 33 8.29 0.89 -4.45
CA LEU A 33 8.30 -0.04 -5.56
C LEU A 33 8.86 -1.39 -5.08
N GLY A 34 8.23 -2.48 -5.48
CA GLY A 34 8.60 -3.83 -5.08
C GLY A 34 8.30 -4.85 -6.18
N LEU A 35 9.10 -5.91 -6.17
CA LEU A 35 8.92 -7.09 -7.00
C LEU A 35 8.70 -8.29 -6.08
N VAL A 36 7.61 -9.02 -6.27
CA VAL A 36 7.27 -10.22 -5.49
C VAL A 36 6.99 -11.41 -6.40
N SER A 37 7.22 -12.63 -5.91
CA SER A 37 6.95 -13.85 -6.67
C SER A 37 5.47 -14.21 -6.79
N ASP A 38 4.63 -13.71 -5.88
CA ASP A 38 3.19 -13.97 -5.83
C ASP A 38 2.51 -12.81 -5.07
N TYR A 39 1.67 -12.01 -5.73
CA TYR A 39 0.88 -10.99 -5.04
C TYR A 39 -0.35 -11.65 -4.42
N ARG A 40 -0.48 -11.55 -3.09
CA ARG A 40 -1.60 -12.10 -2.34
C ARG A 40 -2.42 -11.02 -1.66
N PHE A 41 -3.71 -10.98 -1.99
CA PHE A 41 -4.67 -10.15 -1.29
C PHE A 41 -5.50 -11.00 -0.33
N ARG A 42 -5.40 -10.71 0.97
CA ARG A 42 -6.08 -11.47 2.05
C ARG A 42 -5.87 -13.00 1.97
N GLY A 43 -4.68 -13.41 1.52
CA GLY A 43 -4.29 -14.82 1.38
C GLY A 43 -4.60 -15.46 0.02
N ILE A 44 -5.28 -14.74 -0.90
CA ILE A 44 -5.65 -15.23 -2.24
C ILE A 44 -4.67 -14.63 -3.27
N SER A 45 -4.10 -15.49 -4.13
CA SER A 45 -3.06 -15.11 -5.10
C SER A 45 -3.61 -14.36 -6.31
N GLN A 46 -3.51 -13.04 -6.34
CA GLN A 46 -4.02 -12.15 -7.41
C GLN A 46 -3.30 -12.35 -8.76
N THR A 47 -2.07 -12.85 -8.73
CA THR A 47 -1.24 -13.09 -9.93
C THR A 47 -1.14 -14.55 -10.35
N ASP A 48 -1.95 -15.46 -9.79
CA ASP A 48 -1.89 -16.90 -10.07
C ASP A 48 -0.48 -17.49 -9.89
N LYS A 49 0.14 -17.14 -8.76
CA LYS A 49 1.50 -17.52 -8.36
C LYS A 49 2.59 -17.05 -9.33
N GLN A 50 2.28 -16.05 -10.15
CA GLN A 50 3.24 -15.38 -11.01
C GLN A 50 3.76 -14.09 -10.36
N MET A 51 4.88 -13.61 -10.88
CA MET A 51 5.57 -12.43 -10.37
C MET A 51 4.70 -11.16 -10.50
N ALA A 52 4.80 -10.28 -9.52
CA ALA A 52 4.09 -9.02 -9.49
C ALA A 52 5.03 -7.85 -9.23
N VAL A 53 4.89 -6.78 -10.03
CA VAL A 53 5.40 -5.45 -9.71
C VAL A 53 4.33 -4.74 -8.92
N GLN A 54 4.71 -4.17 -7.79
CA GLN A 54 3.83 -3.45 -6.87
C GLN A 54 4.45 -2.11 -6.54
N GLY A 55 3.64 -1.06 -6.39
CA GLY A 55 4.17 0.23 -5.99
C GLY A 55 3.06 1.26 -5.78
N GLY A 56 3.44 2.40 -5.24
CA GLY A 56 2.49 3.42 -4.87
C GLY A 56 3.14 4.76 -4.55
N PHE A 57 2.28 5.76 -4.39
CA PHE A 57 2.63 7.08 -3.92
C PHE A 57 1.74 7.45 -2.73
N ASP A 58 2.34 8.03 -1.72
CA ASP A 58 1.70 8.45 -0.48
C ASP A 58 1.96 9.93 -0.24
N LEU A 59 0.89 10.67 0.00
CA LEU A 59 0.92 12.07 0.40
C LEU A 59 0.44 12.18 1.84
N ALA A 60 1.28 12.71 2.72
CA ALA A 60 0.96 12.95 4.11
C ALA A 60 1.06 14.45 4.43
N HIS A 61 0.08 14.97 5.17
CA HIS A 61 0.07 16.34 5.66
C HIS A 61 0.23 16.39 7.18
N SER A 62 0.93 17.39 7.69
CA SER A 62 1.21 17.57 9.14
C SER A 62 -0.05 17.67 10.02
N SER A 63 -1.19 18.03 9.43
CA SER A 63 -2.48 18.04 10.12
C SER A 63 -3.04 16.65 10.41
N GLY A 64 -2.50 15.59 9.78
CA GLY A 64 -3.00 14.22 9.85
C GLY A 64 -3.75 13.74 8.60
N PHE A 65 -4.05 14.64 7.64
CA PHE A 65 -4.64 14.21 6.36
C PHE A 65 -3.62 13.43 5.54
N TYR A 66 -4.08 12.36 4.91
CA TYR A 66 -3.28 11.60 3.96
C TYR A 66 -4.12 11.16 2.75
N ALA A 67 -3.45 10.95 1.63
CA ALA A 67 -4.01 10.34 0.44
C ALA A 67 -2.92 9.58 -0.31
N GLY A 68 -3.29 8.54 -1.04
CA GLY A 68 -2.31 7.77 -1.78
C GLY A 68 -2.91 6.84 -2.81
N THR A 69 -2.02 6.23 -3.56
CA THR A 69 -2.34 5.19 -4.52
C THR A 69 -1.43 4.01 -4.34
N TRP A 70 -1.95 2.84 -4.64
CA TRP A 70 -1.18 1.61 -4.74
C TRP A 70 -1.63 0.85 -5.98
N ALA A 71 -0.72 0.21 -6.69
CA ALA A 71 -1.05 -0.56 -7.87
C ALA A 71 -0.19 -1.82 -8.00
N SER A 72 -0.76 -2.83 -8.64
CA SER A 72 -0.03 -4.02 -9.05
C SER A 72 -0.61 -4.65 -10.30
N ASN A 73 0.21 -5.41 -11.02
CA ASN A 73 -0.34 -6.31 -12.02
C ASN A 73 -1.10 -7.45 -11.33
N VAL A 74 -2.20 -7.86 -11.95
CA VAL A 74 -3.01 -9.01 -11.53
C VAL A 74 -3.30 -9.90 -12.74
N SER A 75 -3.65 -11.15 -12.49
CA SER A 75 -4.00 -12.09 -13.55
C SER A 75 -5.46 -11.95 -13.98
N GLN A 76 -5.84 -12.66 -15.05
CA GLN A 76 -7.19 -12.65 -15.60
C GLN A 76 -8.27 -13.16 -14.63
N TRP A 77 -7.90 -13.98 -13.64
CA TRP A 77 -8.86 -14.43 -12.63
C TRP A 77 -9.29 -13.28 -11.72
N ALA A 78 -8.36 -12.38 -11.39
CA ALA A 78 -8.58 -11.23 -10.51
C ALA A 78 -9.17 -10.03 -11.26
N ASN A 79 -8.81 -9.85 -12.54
CA ASN A 79 -9.35 -8.80 -13.41
C ASN A 79 -9.56 -9.35 -14.83
N THR A 80 -10.79 -9.77 -15.15
CA THR A 80 -11.10 -10.34 -16.47
C THR A 80 -11.18 -9.23 -17.54
N GLY A 81 -10.26 -9.28 -18.51
CA GLY A 81 -10.13 -8.25 -19.55
C GLY A 81 -9.15 -7.13 -19.19
N GLY A 82 -8.72 -7.05 -17.93
CA GLY A 82 -7.66 -6.16 -17.48
C GLY A 82 -6.44 -6.93 -16.98
N SER A 83 -5.45 -6.21 -16.46
CA SER A 83 -4.21 -6.80 -15.92
C SER A 83 -3.66 -6.04 -14.72
N MET A 84 -4.46 -5.15 -14.13
CA MET A 84 -4.04 -4.25 -13.05
C MET A 84 -5.11 -4.12 -11.98
N GLU A 85 -4.65 -4.01 -10.74
CA GLU A 85 -5.39 -3.49 -9.60
C GLU A 85 -4.82 -2.10 -9.27
N LEU A 86 -5.71 -1.13 -9.06
CA LEU A 86 -5.39 0.23 -8.63
C LEU A 86 -6.23 0.55 -7.41
N ASP A 87 -5.55 0.82 -6.32
CA ASP A 87 -6.12 1.25 -5.07
C ASP A 87 -5.90 2.75 -4.92
N ILE A 88 -6.96 3.44 -4.53
CA ILE A 88 -6.92 4.87 -4.20
C ILE A 88 -7.48 5.02 -2.80
N TYR A 89 -6.73 5.67 -1.92
CA TYR A 89 -7.14 5.86 -0.53
C TYR A 89 -6.90 7.29 -0.07
N ALA A 90 -7.68 7.68 0.93
CA ALA A 90 -7.49 8.89 1.67
C ALA A 90 -8.03 8.72 3.08
N GLY A 91 -7.50 9.48 4.02
CA GLY A 91 -7.91 9.43 5.40
C GLY A 91 -7.34 10.54 6.25
N PHE A 92 -7.60 10.42 7.53
CA PHE A 92 -7.15 11.34 8.56
C PHE A 92 -6.72 10.55 9.79
N THR A 93 -5.52 10.84 10.27
CA THR A 93 -4.89 10.12 11.38
C THR A 93 -4.40 11.11 12.44
N GLY A 94 -4.30 10.66 13.68
CA GLY A 94 -3.81 11.51 14.77
C GLY A 94 -3.77 10.81 16.12
N GLU A 95 -3.45 11.59 17.16
CA GLU A 95 -3.33 11.12 18.53
C GLU A 95 -4.13 12.03 19.47
N LEU A 96 -4.93 11.42 20.35
CA LEU A 96 -5.67 12.11 21.40
C LEU A 96 -4.80 12.32 22.65
N PRO A 97 -5.15 13.29 23.51
CA PRO A 97 -4.49 13.45 24.80
C PRO A 97 -4.47 12.13 25.59
N GLY A 98 -3.29 11.73 26.05
CA GLY A 98 -3.09 10.45 26.75
C GLY A 98 -2.58 9.30 25.85
N GLY A 99 -2.28 9.56 24.58
CA GLY A 99 -1.54 8.62 23.72
C GLY A 99 -2.42 7.68 22.89
N LEU A 100 -3.73 7.92 22.83
CA LEU A 100 -4.64 7.10 22.03
C LEU A 100 -4.63 7.56 20.57
N GLY A 101 -4.03 6.75 19.69
CA GLY A 101 -4.05 6.98 18.24
C GLY A 101 -5.40 6.63 17.60
N TYR A 102 -5.77 7.36 16.55
CA TYR A 102 -6.94 7.08 15.72
C TYR A 102 -6.60 7.22 14.23
N ASP A 103 -7.30 6.46 13.39
CA ASP A 103 -7.24 6.55 11.94
C ASP A 103 -8.63 6.34 11.37
N LEU A 104 -9.06 7.25 10.50
CA LEU A 104 -10.29 7.14 9.72
C LEU A 104 -9.96 7.33 8.25
N GLY A 105 -10.20 6.29 7.45
CA GLY A 105 -9.89 6.30 6.04
C GLY A 105 -10.90 5.54 5.19
N ALA A 106 -10.84 5.79 3.89
CA ALA A 106 -11.54 5.06 2.87
C ALA A 106 -10.57 4.63 1.78
N ILE A 107 -10.84 3.47 1.19
CA ILE A 107 -10.08 2.91 0.08
C ILE A 107 -11.04 2.42 -1.00
N ALA A 108 -10.71 2.70 -2.25
CA ALA A 108 -11.41 2.21 -3.43
C ALA A 108 -10.49 1.32 -4.23
N TYR A 109 -10.86 0.04 -4.33
CA TYR A 109 -10.22 -0.95 -5.21
C TYR A 109 -10.79 -0.80 -6.61
N LYS A 110 -9.94 -0.54 -7.60
CA LYS A 110 -10.31 -0.41 -9.00
C LYS A 110 -9.58 -1.45 -9.82
N TYR A 111 -10.31 -2.04 -10.77
CA TYR A 111 -9.77 -2.99 -11.74
C TYR A 111 -10.00 -2.42 -13.16
N PRO A 112 -9.12 -1.53 -13.65
CA PRO A 112 -9.29 -0.93 -14.96
C PRO A 112 -9.24 -1.98 -16.07
N GLY A 113 -10.02 -1.76 -17.12
CA GLY A 113 -10.14 -2.68 -18.25
C GLY A 113 -10.97 -3.94 -17.94
N ASN A 114 -11.53 -4.06 -16.73
CA ASN A 114 -12.44 -5.15 -16.43
C ASN A 114 -13.66 -5.10 -17.37
N THR A 115 -13.97 -6.24 -17.99
CA THR A 115 -15.00 -6.39 -19.02
C THR A 115 -16.21 -7.20 -18.57
N VAL A 116 -16.25 -7.63 -17.31
CA VAL A 116 -17.37 -8.38 -16.70
C VAL A 116 -18.00 -7.67 -15.52
#